data_AF-A0A1Q3CIU4-F1
#
_entry.id   AF-A0A1Q3CIU4-F1
#
_cell.length_a   1.000
_cell.length_b   1.000
_cell.length_c   1.000
_cell.angle_alpha   90.00
_cell.angle_beta   90.00
_cell.angle_gamma   90.00
#
_symmetry.space_group_name_H-M   'P 1'
#
loop_
_entity.id
_entity.type
_entity.pdbx_description
1 polymer ?
#
loop_
_entity_poly.entity_id
_entity_poly.type
_entity_poly.pdbx_seq_one_letter_code
_entity_poly.pdbx_strand_id
1 'polypeptide(L)'
;PPGPSTIPFIGNLLWLRKSASEIEPFIRSLTLKLGPMVTLRIGSRPSIFIADRSLAHQALVQNGAVFADRPPPLATSKIMSSNQHNISSAAYGPTWRLLRRNLTAEILHPSRVKSYSHARKWVLQILFDSLQSQS
;
A
#
# COMPACT_ATOMS: atom_id res chain seq x y z
N PRO A 1 15.33 4.92 12.73
CA PRO A 1 15.92 3.77 12.01
C PRO A 1 17.04 4.20 11.07
N PRO A 2 18.06 3.35 10.82
CA PRO A 2 19.16 3.65 9.89
C PRO A 2 18.64 3.89 8.47
N GLY A 3 19.33 4.73 7.71
CA GLY A 3 19.08 4.95 6.29
C GLY A 3 20.36 4.72 5.48
N PRO A 4 20.26 4.54 4.15
CA PRO A 4 21.45 4.49 3.31
C PRO A 4 22.26 5.77 3.50
N SER A 5 23.60 5.66 3.47
CA SER A 5 24.48 6.83 3.58
C SER A 5 24.19 7.78 2.41
N THR A 6 23.75 8.99 2.73
CA THR A 6 23.35 9.96 1.73
C THR A 6 24.43 11.01 1.55
N ILE A 7 24.95 11.12 0.33
CA ILE A 7 25.59 12.36 -0.13
C ILE A 7 24.48 13.44 -0.14
N PRO A 8 24.71 14.65 0.40
CA PRO A 8 23.76 15.74 0.33
C PRO A 8 23.23 15.90 -1.10
N PHE A 9 21.92 16.08 -1.26
CA PHE A 9 21.18 16.26 -2.52
C PHE A 9 21.06 15.03 -3.46
N ILE A 10 22.04 14.14 -3.54
CA ILE A 10 22.07 13.04 -4.55
C ILE A 10 21.69 11.68 -3.95
N GLY A 11 22.06 11.40 -2.69
CA GLY A 11 22.14 10.04 -2.17
C GLY A 11 20.81 9.27 -2.05
N ASN A 12 19.70 9.95 -1.76
CA ASN A 12 18.37 9.32 -1.70
C ASN A 12 17.64 9.32 -3.05
N LEU A 13 18.20 9.93 -4.10
CA LEU A 13 17.54 10.03 -5.40
C LEU A 13 17.82 8.81 -6.29
N LEU A 14 18.85 8.02 -5.99
CA LEU A 14 19.26 6.87 -6.79
C LEU A 14 18.18 5.78 -6.83
N TRP A 15 17.41 5.59 -5.76
CA TRP A 15 16.29 4.64 -5.77
C TRP A 15 15.14 5.13 -6.66
N LEU A 16 14.99 6.44 -6.90
CA LEU A 16 13.96 6.97 -7.81
C LEU A 16 14.24 6.63 -9.28
N ARG A 17 15.46 6.20 -9.61
CA ARG A 17 15.78 5.66 -10.94
C ARG A 17 15.34 4.21 -11.12
N LYS A 18 14.95 3.53 -10.02
CA LYS A 18 14.46 2.16 -10.06
C LYS A 18 13.04 2.14 -10.59
N SER A 19 12.75 1.18 -11.45
CA SER A 19 11.39 0.95 -11.92
C SER A 19 10.53 0.42 -10.76
N ALA A 20 9.20 0.47 -10.91
CA ALA A 20 8.28 0.02 -9.86
C ALA A 20 8.54 -1.44 -9.41
N SER A 21 8.98 -2.31 -10.33
CA SER A 21 9.31 -3.71 -10.04
C SER A 21 10.63 -3.89 -9.28
N GLU A 22 11.51 -2.89 -9.29
CA GLU A 22 12.82 -2.95 -8.63
C GLU A 22 12.82 -2.36 -7.22
N ILE A 23 11.73 -1.70 -6.81
CA ILE A 23 11.62 -1.05 -5.50
C ILE A 23 11.65 -2.08 -4.36
N GLU A 24 10.88 -3.15 -4.46
CA GLU A 24 10.83 -4.19 -3.42
C GLU A 24 12.19 -4.90 -3.27
N PRO A 25 12.86 -5.36 -4.35
CA PRO A 25 14.18 -5.95 -4.24
C PRO A 25 15.22 -5.00 -3.63
N PHE A 26 15.14 -3.71 -3.98
CA PHE A 26 16.02 -2.69 -3.43
C PHE A 26 15.83 -2.50 -1.93
N ILE A 27 14.58 -2.31 -1.46
CA ILE A 27 14.28 -2.18 -0.02
C ILE A 27 14.73 -3.43 0.74
N ARG A 28 14.47 -4.62 0.19
CA ARG A 28 14.91 -5.88 0.77
C ARG A 28 16.43 -5.95 0.91
N SER A 29 17.18 -5.51 -0.11
CA SER A 29 18.64 -5.46 -0.03
C SER A 29 19.14 -4.50 1.06
N LEU A 30 18.41 -3.42 1.32
CA LEU A 30 18.76 -2.46 2.37
C LEU A 30 18.46 -3.00 3.76
N THR A 31 17.32 -3.68 3.94
CA THR A 31 16.98 -4.25 5.25
C THR A 31 17.92 -5.38 5.64
N LEU A 32 18.43 -6.15 4.67
CA LEU A 32 19.49 -7.14 4.91
C LEU A 32 20.81 -6.50 5.39
N LYS A 33 21.13 -5.27 4.94
CA LYS A 33 22.39 -4.58 5.28
C LYS A 33 22.31 -3.73 6.53
N LEU A 34 21.19 -3.03 6.72
CA LEU A 34 21.02 -2.00 7.75
C LEU A 34 20.13 -2.47 8.91
N GLY A 35 19.51 -3.63 8.78
CA GLY A 35 18.61 -4.21 9.77
C GLY A 35 17.13 -4.12 9.40
N PRO A 36 16.25 -4.66 10.26
CA PRO A 36 14.85 -4.92 9.95
C PRO A 36 13.98 -3.67 9.77
N MET A 37 14.53 -2.47 9.98
CA MET A 37 13.80 -1.22 9.85
C MET A 37 14.72 -0.17 9.23
N VAL A 38 14.34 0.36 8.07
CA VAL A 38 15.15 1.31 7.31
C VAL A 38 14.37 2.57 6.97
N THR A 39 15.07 3.70 6.94
CA THR A 39 14.50 5.00 6.56
C THR A 39 14.96 5.39 5.17
N LEU A 40 14.01 5.66 4.28
CA LEU A 40 14.26 6.26 2.96
C LEU A 40 13.58 7.62 2.88
N ARG A 41 14.14 8.54 2.09
CA ARG A 41 13.45 9.80 1.79
C ARG A 41 12.73 9.69 0.46
N ILE A 42 11.43 9.92 0.48
CA ILE A 42 10.58 9.99 -0.70
C ILE A 42 10.16 11.44 -0.86
N GLY A 43 10.77 12.13 -1.83
CA GLY A 43 10.69 13.59 -1.93
C GLY A 43 11.22 14.27 -0.66
N SER A 44 10.43 15.17 -0.07
CA SER A 44 10.79 15.88 1.16
C SER A 44 10.54 15.09 2.44
N ARG A 45 9.83 13.95 2.40
CA ARG A 45 9.36 13.24 3.59
C ARG A 45 10.16 11.96 3.87
N PRO A 46 10.47 11.66 5.13
CA PRO A 46 10.98 10.35 5.50
C PRO A 46 9.87 9.29 5.37
N SER A 47 10.25 8.10 4.93
CA SER A 47 9.42 6.90 4.85
C SER A 47 10.17 5.77 5.53
N ILE A 48 9.50 5.12 6.47
CA ILE A 48 10.09 4.04 7.27
C ILE A 48 9.54 2.72 6.72
N PHE A 49 10.44 1.81 6.38
CA PHE A 49 10.13 0.48 5.91
C PHE A 49 10.44 -0.52 7.02
N ILE A 50 9.48 -1.39 7.34
CA ILE A 50 9.58 -2.41 8.38
C ILE A 50 9.57 -3.78 7.70
N ALA A 51 10.63 -4.55 7.90
CA ALA A 51 10.83 -5.91 7.40
C ALA A 51 11.03 -6.92 8.54
N ASP A 52 10.38 -6.68 9.68
CA ASP A 52 10.29 -7.63 10.79
C ASP A 52 8.83 -7.83 11.22
N ARG A 53 8.48 -9.09 11.51
CA ARG A 53 7.11 -9.48 11.85
C ARG A 53 6.65 -8.88 13.19
N SER A 54 7.55 -8.79 14.16
CA SER A 54 7.24 -8.36 15.53
C SER A 54 7.00 -6.87 15.54
N LEU A 55 7.85 -6.10 14.85
CA LEU A 55 7.67 -4.67 14.63
C LEU A 55 6.42 -4.37 13.81
N ALA A 56 6.13 -5.16 12.76
CA ALA A 56 4.91 -4.99 11.98
C ALA A 56 3.64 -5.23 12.83
N HIS A 57 3.65 -6.25 13.69
CA HIS A 57 2.55 -6.51 14.62
C HIS A 57 2.40 -5.38 15.65
N GLN A 58 3.51 -4.87 16.20
CA GLN A 58 3.49 -3.72 17.11
C GLN A 58 2.89 -2.48 16.44
N ALA A 59 3.26 -2.18 15.19
CA ALA A 59 2.78 -1.00 14.49
C ALA A 59 1.32 -1.12 13.99
N LEU A 60 0.99 -2.24 13.35
CA LEU A 60 -0.29 -2.41 12.66
C LEU A 60 -1.41 -2.94 13.55
N VAL A 61 -1.08 -3.66 14.63
CA VAL A 61 -2.06 -4.27 15.53
C VAL A 61 -2.08 -3.54 16.86
N GLN A 62 -0.97 -3.59 17.61
CA GLN A 62 -0.93 -3.04 18.98
C GLN A 62 -1.09 -1.51 19.00
N ASN A 63 -0.42 -0.83 18.06
CA ASN A 63 -0.48 0.63 17.91
C ASN A 63 -1.25 1.03 16.63
N GLY A 64 -2.15 0.17 16.15
CA GLY A 64 -2.82 0.34 14.87
C GLY A 64 -3.48 1.71 14.71
N ALA A 65 -4.13 2.23 15.76
CA ALA A 65 -4.77 3.55 15.75
C ALA A 65 -3.78 4.72 15.59
N VAL A 66 -2.59 4.60 16.17
CA VAL A 66 -1.53 5.63 16.09
C VAL A 66 -0.97 5.73 14.67
N PHE A 67 -0.82 4.60 13.99
CA PHE A 67 -0.28 4.51 12.63
C PHE A 67 -1.35 4.36 11.54
N ALA A 68 -2.64 4.52 11.89
CA ALA A 68 -3.74 4.32 10.96
C ALA A 68 -3.88 5.44 9.93
N ASP A 69 -3.35 6.63 10.22
CA ASP A 69 -3.55 7.81 9.38
C ASP A 69 -2.80 7.73 8.04
N ARG A 70 -3.14 8.63 7.11
CA ARG A 70 -2.54 8.69 5.77
C ARG A 70 -1.82 10.02 5.58
N PRO A 71 -0.58 10.02 5.06
CA PRO A 71 0.13 11.26 4.80
C PRO A 71 -0.64 12.10 3.75
N PRO A 72 -0.50 13.44 3.78
CA PRO A 72 -1.14 14.29 2.78
C PRO A 72 -0.74 13.90 1.36
N PRO A 73 -1.64 14.00 0.37
CA PRO A 73 -1.42 13.44 -0.94
C PRO A 73 -0.46 14.34 -1.73
N LEU A 74 0.33 13.73 -2.63
CA LEU A 74 1.01 14.49 -3.67
C LEU A 74 -0.03 15.07 -4.65
N ALA A 75 0.35 16.09 -5.43
CA ALA A 75 -0.57 16.78 -6.33
C ALA A 75 -1.29 15.82 -7.30
N THR A 76 -0.58 14.87 -7.89
CA THR A 76 -1.15 13.85 -8.78
C THR A 76 -2.08 12.89 -8.02
N SER A 77 -1.65 12.43 -6.85
CA SER A 77 -2.47 11.56 -5.98
C SER A 77 -3.73 12.26 -5.51
N LYS A 78 -3.73 13.58 -5.33
CA LYS A 78 -4.92 14.36 -4.97
C LYS A 78 -6.01 14.24 -6.04
N ILE A 79 -5.65 14.26 -7.32
CA ILE A 79 -6.62 14.09 -8.41
C ILE A 79 -7.14 12.65 -8.42
N MET A 80 -6.24 11.66 -8.41
CA MET A 80 -6.61 10.24 -8.49
C MET A 80 -7.43 9.74 -7.29
N SER A 81 -7.24 10.34 -6.12
CA SER A 81 -7.91 9.93 -4.88
C SER A 81 -9.10 10.80 -4.48
N SER A 82 -9.54 11.71 -5.36
CA SER A 82 -10.59 12.69 -5.04
C SER A 82 -10.24 13.45 -3.75
N ASN A 83 -9.01 13.94 -3.66
CA ASN A 83 -8.43 14.60 -2.50
C ASN A 83 -8.53 13.76 -1.22
N GLN A 84 -8.13 12.49 -1.30
CA GLN A 84 -8.24 11.52 -0.20
C GLN A 84 -9.67 11.26 0.31
N HIS A 85 -10.70 11.47 -0.52
CA HIS A 85 -12.09 11.12 -0.17
C HIS A 85 -12.45 9.72 -0.70
N ASN A 86 -11.61 8.73 -0.41
CA ASN A 86 -11.84 7.35 -0.77
C ASN A 86 -11.42 6.39 0.35
N ILE A 87 -11.74 5.10 0.22
CA ILE A 87 -11.50 4.13 1.30
C ILE A 87 -10.00 3.84 1.55
N SER A 88 -9.13 4.02 0.56
CA SER A 88 -7.73 3.60 0.64
C SER A 88 -6.80 4.68 1.17
N SER A 89 -7.06 5.96 0.84
CA SER A 89 -6.17 7.08 1.17
C SER A 89 -6.78 8.13 2.10
N ALA A 90 -8.05 8.01 2.49
CA ALA A 90 -8.64 8.89 3.50
C ALA A 90 -7.88 8.85 4.82
N ALA A 91 -7.76 10.02 5.44
CA ALA A 91 -7.24 10.16 6.80
C ALA A 91 -8.09 9.35 7.80
N TYR A 92 -7.46 8.86 8.85
CA TYR A 92 -8.15 8.09 9.87
C TYR A 92 -9.13 9.00 10.63
N GLY A 93 -10.43 8.76 10.45
CA GLY A 93 -11.45 9.68 10.94
C GLY A 93 -12.87 9.22 10.61
N PRO A 94 -13.88 10.10 10.78
CA PRO A 94 -15.29 9.79 10.51
C PRO A 94 -15.53 9.31 9.07
N THR A 95 -14.95 9.99 8.07
CA THR A 95 -15.08 9.63 6.65
C THR A 95 -14.57 8.22 6.37
N TRP A 96 -13.34 7.91 6.78
CA TRP A 96 -12.77 6.58 6.59
C TRP A 96 -13.59 5.49 7.32
N ARG A 97 -14.03 5.75 8.56
CA ARG A 97 -14.86 4.81 9.34
C ARG A 97 -16.19 4.51 8.64
N LEU A 98 -16.87 5.53 8.11
CA LEU A 98 -18.12 5.38 7.37
C LEU A 98 -17.93 4.55 6.09
N LEU A 99 -16.92 4.90 5.27
CA LEU A 99 -16.60 4.17 4.05
C LEU A 99 -16.26 2.70 4.35
N ARG A 100 -15.48 2.44 5.41
CA ARG A 100 -15.07 1.08 5.80
C ARG A 100 -16.27 0.26 6.26
N ARG A 101 -17.15 0.84 7.09
CA ARG A 101 -18.38 0.20 7.54
C ARG A 101 -19.26 -0.21 6.36
N ASN A 102 -19.50 0.71 5.44
CA ASN A 102 -20.36 0.45 4.28
C ASN A 102 -19.76 -0.61 3.35
N LEU A 103 -18.44 -0.53 3.08
CA LEU A 103 -17.73 -1.54 2.29
C LEU A 103 -17.85 -2.94 2.93
N THR A 104 -17.65 -3.03 4.24
CA THR A 104 -17.74 -4.30 4.97
C THR A 104 -19.16 -4.85 5.00
N ALA A 105 -20.17 -4.02 5.24
CA ALA A 105 -21.56 -4.46 5.33
C ALA A 105 -22.15 -4.85 3.96
N GLU A 106 -21.87 -4.06 2.93
CA GLU A 106 -22.60 -4.19 1.66
C GLU A 106 -21.87 -4.99 0.59
N ILE A 107 -20.54 -5.06 0.64
CA ILE A 107 -19.74 -5.66 -0.44
C ILE A 107 -18.94 -6.86 0.08
N LEU A 108 -18.17 -6.66 1.16
CA LEU A 108 -17.27 -7.68 1.69
C LEU A 108 -17.93 -8.63 2.71
N HIS A 109 -19.20 -8.42 3.02
CA HIS A 109 -19.93 -9.30 3.92
C HIS A 109 -19.98 -10.72 3.32
N PRO A 110 -19.74 -11.80 4.11
CA PRO A 110 -19.69 -13.17 3.57
C PRO A 110 -20.91 -13.57 2.74
N SER A 111 -22.12 -13.15 3.13
CA SER A 111 -23.33 -13.41 2.35
C SER A 111 -23.33 -12.70 0.99
N ARG A 112 -22.84 -11.46 0.91
CA ARG A 112 -22.69 -10.67 -0.31
C ARG A 112 -21.62 -11.26 -1.22
N VAL A 113 -20.46 -11.61 -0.65
CA VAL A 113 -19.40 -12.30 -1.37
C VAL A 113 -19.91 -13.62 -1.96
N LYS A 114 -20.73 -14.37 -1.23
CA LYS A 114 -21.36 -15.60 -1.74
C LYS A 114 -22.36 -15.33 -2.87
N SER A 115 -23.18 -14.28 -2.78
CA SER A 115 -24.14 -13.95 -3.84
C SER A 115 -23.47 -13.61 -5.18
N TYR A 116 -22.27 -13.02 -5.15
CA TYR A 116 -21.51 -12.72 -6.38
C TYR A 116 -20.72 -13.91 -6.95
N SER A 117 -20.83 -15.11 -6.37
CA SER A 117 -20.04 -16.29 -6.81
C SER A 117 -20.29 -16.65 -8.28
N HIS A 118 -21.53 -16.62 -8.74
CA HIS A 118 -21.87 -16.93 -10.12
C HIS A 118 -21.23 -15.94 -11.11
N ALA A 119 -21.37 -14.64 -10.86
CA ALA A 119 -20.76 -13.60 -11.69
C ALA A 119 -19.23 -13.72 -11.74
N ARG A 120 -18.58 -14.01 -10.60
CA ARG A 120 -17.12 -14.24 -10.58
C ARG A 120 -16.71 -15.45 -11.40
N LYS A 121 -17.46 -16.56 -11.31
CA LYS A 121 -17.19 -17.77 -12.12
C LYS A 121 -17.35 -17.49 -13.61
N TRP A 122 -18.38 -16.73 -13.98
CA TRP A 122 -18.63 -16.34 -15.36
C TRP A 122 -17.51 -15.47 -15.95
N VAL A 123 -17.08 -14.41 -15.23
CA VAL A 123 -15.96 -13.56 -15.69
C VAL A 123 -14.66 -14.35 -15.78
N LEU A 124 -14.43 -15.29 -14.86
CA LEU A 124 -13.26 -16.16 -14.91
C LEU A 124 -13.27 -17.05 -16.16
N GLN A 125 -14.44 -17.59 -16.53
CA GLN A 125 -14.57 -18.40 -17.75
C GLN A 125 -14.26 -17.57 -19.00
N ILE A 126 -14.80 -16.34 -19.10
CA ILE A 126 -14.49 -15.42 -20.20
C ILE A 126 -12.99 -15.19 -20.32
N LEU A 127 -12.31 -14.98 -19.19
CA LEU A 127 -10.86 -14.78 -19.17
C LEU A 127 -10.12 -16.03 -19.68
N PHE A 128 -10.53 -17.22 -19.24
CA PHE A 128 -9.94 -18.48 -19.71
C PHE A 128 -10.13 -18.68 -21.21
N ASP A 129 -11.35 -18.51 -21.71
CA ASP A 129 -11.67 -18.70 -23.12
C ASP A 129 -10.87 -17.72 -24.00
N SER A 130 -10.75 -16.46 -23.56
CA SER A 130 -9.96 -15.44 -24.25
C SER A 130 -8.48 -15.81 -24.31
N LEU A 131 -7.90 -16.35 -23.23
CA LEU A 131 -6.50 -16.77 -23.21
C LEU A 131 -6.26 -17.97 -24.13
N GLN A 132 -7.18 -18.94 -24.12
CA GLN A 132 -7.10 -20.11 -25.01
C GLN A 132 -7.22 -19.73 -26.49
N SER A 133 -8.08 -18.77 -26.83
CA SER A 133 -8.23 -18.30 -28.21
C SER A 133 -7.03 -17.53 -28.78
N GLN A 134 -6.15 -17.02 -27.90
CA GLN A 134 -4.93 -16.29 -28.27
C GLN A 134 -3.68 -17.21 -28.31
N SER A 135 -3.85 -18.48 -27.95
CA SER A 135 -2.82 -19.54 -27.98
C SER A 135 -2.85 -20.24 -29.34
#